data_AF-A0A7S2SXH1-F1
#
_entry.id   AF-A0A7S2SXH1-F1
#
_cell.length_a   1.000
_cell.length_b   1.000
_cell.length_c   1.000
_cell.angle_alpha   90.00
_cell.angle_beta   90.00
_cell.angle_gamma   90.00
#
_symmetry.space_group_name_H-M   'P 1'
#
loop_
_entity.id
_entity.type
_entity.pdbx_description
1 polymer ?
#
loop_
_entity_poly.entity_id
_entity_poly.type
_entity_poly.pdbx_seq_one_letter_code
_entity_poly.pdbx_strand_id
1 'polypeptide(L)'
;DCKTFDNLTVSGNGFPDSTPLAQLTLGTKAIDCVVVNSETISCPVTPGYSVEDEDADVIVLIPTLDLNNESGMVTSNTFTYWRLPVLDSLGVPAGPLVGGTNLTMFGDFFLGSGDI
;
A
#
# COMPACT_ATOMS: atom_id res chain seq x y z
N ASP A 1 -12.98 9.17 4.13
CA ASP A 1 -12.30 8.27 5.07
C ASP A 1 -10.94 7.87 4.54
N CYS A 2 -9.88 8.45 5.11
CA CYS A 2 -8.52 7.98 4.90
C CYS A 2 -8.43 6.60 5.55
N LYS A 3 -8.49 5.53 4.75
CA LYS A 3 -8.32 4.17 5.28
C LYS A 3 -6.91 4.11 5.86
N THR A 4 -6.82 4.13 7.19
CA THR A 4 -5.62 3.70 7.91
C THR A 4 -5.28 2.31 7.41
N PHE A 5 -4.07 2.15 6.89
CA PHE A 5 -3.67 0.91 6.23
C PHE A 5 -3.46 -0.16 7.28
N ASP A 6 -4.36 -1.13 7.26
CA ASP A 6 -4.32 -2.33 8.07
C ASP A 6 -3.11 -3.18 7.69
N ASN A 7 -2.58 -3.94 8.65
CA ASN A 7 -1.45 -4.85 8.42
C ASN A 7 -1.73 -5.80 7.24
N LEU A 8 -0.73 -6.04 6.40
CA LEU A 8 -0.78 -7.09 5.39
C LEU A 8 -0.63 -8.43 6.08
N THR A 9 -1.57 -9.34 5.84
CA THR A 9 -1.49 -10.71 6.34
C THR A 9 -0.98 -11.64 5.25
N VAL A 10 0.10 -12.37 5.53
CA VAL A 10 0.61 -13.44 4.68
C VAL A 10 0.17 -14.78 5.28
N SER A 11 -0.58 -15.57 4.51
CA SER A 11 -1.03 -16.91 4.91
C SER A 11 -0.14 -18.00 4.30
N GLY A 12 0.16 -19.03 5.07
CA GLY A 12 0.96 -20.17 4.65
C GLY A 12 0.84 -21.33 5.65
N ASN A 13 1.84 -22.22 5.67
CA ASN A 13 1.92 -23.34 6.61
C ASN A 13 3.37 -23.55 7.03
N GLY A 14 3.58 -24.00 8.27
CA GLY A 14 4.90 -24.37 8.79
C GLY A 14 5.79 -23.17 9.09
N PHE A 15 5.22 -21.98 9.30
CA PHE A 15 6.00 -20.86 9.79
C PHE A 15 6.57 -21.18 11.18
N PRO A 16 7.85 -20.87 11.44
CA PRO A 16 8.46 -21.14 12.73
C PRO A 16 7.85 -20.24 13.82
N ASP A 17 7.28 -20.85 14.87
CA ASP A 17 6.57 -20.16 15.96
C ASP A 17 7.45 -19.24 16.84
N SER A 18 8.75 -19.11 16.56
CA SER A 18 9.72 -18.47 17.46
C SER A 18 10.77 -17.57 16.81
N THR A 19 10.63 -17.18 15.54
CA THR A 19 11.64 -16.32 14.90
C THR A 19 11.10 -14.94 14.57
N PRO A 20 11.70 -13.86 15.10
CA PRO A 20 11.26 -12.48 14.83
C PRO A 20 11.71 -11.95 13.46
N LEU A 21 12.51 -12.70 12.71
CA LEU A 21 13.09 -12.27 11.44
C LEU A 21 12.29 -12.84 10.26
N ALA A 22 11.07 -12.34 10.09
CA ALA A 22 10.34 -12.44 8.83
C ALA A 22 10.48 -11.09 8.11
N GLN A 23 11.10 -11.09 6.94
CA GLN A 23 11.25 -9.90 6.13
C GLN A 23 10.45 -10.05 4.85
N LEU A 24 9.44 -9.22 4.69
CA LEU A 24 8.70 -9.11 3.43
C LEU A 24 9.35 -8.02 2.60
N THR A 25 9.72 -8.34 1.36
CA THR A 25 10.18 -7.34 0.40
C THR A 25 9.10 -7.11 -0.64
N LEU A 26 8.72 -5.84 -0.81
CA LEU A 26 7.87 -5.35 -1.89
C LEU A 26 8.74 -4.44 -2.75
N GLY A 27 9.06 -4.85 -3.97
CA GLY A 27 10.00 -4.10 -4.83
C GLY A 27 11.39 -4.03 -4.19
N THR A 28 11.87 -2.82 -3.88
CA THR A 28 13.16 -2.59 -3.17
C THR A 28 13.00 -2.37 -1.67
N LYS A 29 11.76 -2.32 -1.16
CA LYS A 29 11.47 -1.97 0.23
C LYS A 29 11.28 -3.23 1.07
N ALA A 30 12.18 -3.42 2.02
CA ALA A 30 12.07 -4.44 3.06
C ALA A 30 11.13 -3.96 4.18
N ILE A 31 10.33 -4.88 4.69
CA ILE A 31 9.31 -4.68 5.73
C ILE A 31 9.54 -5.75 6.78
N ASP A 32 9.81 -5.32 8.01
CA ASP A 32 9.94 -6.22 9.15
C ASP A 32 8.55 -6.67 9.60
N CYS A 33 8.32 -7.98 9.55
CA CYS A 33 7.05 -8.60 9.87
C CYS A 33 7.13 -9.41 11.16
N VAL A 34 5.96 -9.75 11.69
CA VAL A 34 5.82 -10.59 12.88
C VAL A 34 5.15 -11.90 12.49
N VAL A 35 5.81 -13.02 12.78
CA VAL A 35 5.16 -14.34 12.71
C VAL A 35 4.13 -14.41 13.83
N VAL A 36 2.86 -14.61 13.47
CA VAL A 36 1.75 -14.64 14.43
C VAL A 36 1.53 -16.08 14.94
N ASN A 37 1.61 -17.04 14.02
CA ASN A 37 1.56 -18.48 14.29
C ASN A 37 2.13 -19.25 13.08
N SER A 38 2.09 -20.57 13.15
CA SER A 38 2.55 -21.47 12.09
C SER A 38 1.86 -21.33 10.72
N GLU A 39 0.79 -20.54 10.62
CA GLU A 39 0.01 -20.34 9.39
C GLU A 39 -0.05 -18.88 8.92
N THR A 40 0.32 -17.91 9.77
CA THR A 40 0.14 -16.49 9.46
C THR A 40 1.31 -15.60 9.89
N ILE A 41 1.64 -14.63 9.04
CA ILE A 41 2.60 -13.56 9.30
C ILE A 41 1.90 -12.21 9.09
N SER A 42 2.09 -11.27 10.01
CA SER A 42 1.54 -9.92 9.95
C SER A 42 2.66 -8.91 9.66
N CYS A 43 2.50 -8.17 8.57
CA CYS A 43 3.45 -7.17 8.11
C CYS A 43 2.85 -5.76 8.22
N PRO A 44 3.47 -4.83 8.96
CA PRO A 44 3.04 -3.44 9.00
C PRO A 44 3.37 -2.77 7.66
N VAL A 45 2.39 -2.73 6.76
CA VAL A 45 2.51 -2.01 5.50
C VAL A 45 2.11 -0.56 5.71
N THR A 46 3.10 0.33 5.86
CA THR A 46 2.82 1.77 5.70
C THR A 46 2.39 2.05 4.26
N PRO A 47 1.33 2.83 4.05
CA PRO A 47 1.01 3.33 2.74
C PRO A 47 2.09 4.29 2.29
N GLY A 48 2.61 4.07 1.10
CA GLY A 48 3.79 4.77 0.64
C GLY A 48 4.83 3.75 0.25
N TYR A 49 4.55 3.07 -0.85
CA TYR A 49 5.63 2.87 -1.79
C TYR A 49 5.90 4.25 -2.38
N SER A 50 6.91 4.95 -1.86
CA SER A 50 7.53 6.04 -2.60
C SER A 50 8.25 5.34 -3.75
N VAL A 51 7.55 5.15 -4.87
CA VAL A 51 8.23 4.85 -6.11
C VAL A 51 9.27 5.95 -6.30
N GLU A 52 10.53 5.56 -6.48
CA GLU A 52 11.50 6.44 -7.14
C GLU A 52 11.12 6.68 -8.61
N ASP A 53 10.17 5.90 -9.14
CA ASP A 53 9.42 6.14 -10.39
C ASP A 53 8.26 7.12 -10.16
N GLU A 54 8.54 8.42 -10.27
CA GLU A 54 7.54 9.48 -10.11
C GLU A 54 6.42 9.48 -11.17
N ASP A 55 6.44 8.56 -12.14
CA ASP A 55 5.56 8.54 -13.32
C ASP A 55 4.55 7.36 -13.38
N ALA A 56 4.53 6.45 -12.39
CA ALA A 56 3.61 5.30 -12.42
C ALA A 56 2.32 5.52 -11.62
N ASP A 57 1.16 5.48 -12.29
CA ASP A 57 -0.18 5.52 -11.66
C ASP A 57 -0.47 4.27 -10.81
N VAL A 58 -0.01 3.12 -11.30
CA VAL A 58 -0.23 1.80 -10.72
C VAL A 58 1.08 1.03 -10.73
N ILE A 59 1.48 0.52 -9.56
CA ILE A 59 2.69 -0.27 -9.41
C ILE A 59 2.30 -1.67 -8.94
N VAL A 60 2.71 -2.67 -9.71
CA VAL A 60 2.47 -4.08 -9.38
C VAL A 60 3.79 -4.69 -8.93
N LEU A 61 3.81 -5.17 -7.68
CA LEU A 61 4.98 -5.76 -7.04
C LEU A 61 4.75 -7.24 -6.80
N ILE A 62 5.82 -8.02 -6.95
CA ILE A 62 5.83 -9.44 -6.55
C ILE A 62 6.43 -9.49 -5.14
N PRO A 63 5.65 -9.91 -4.12
CA PRO A 63 6.17 -10.05 -2.77
C PRO A 63 7.15 -11.21 -2.67
N THR A 64 8.27 -10.97 -2.01
CA THR A 64 9.21 -12.02 -1.59
C THR A 64 9.29 -12.04 -0.08
N LEU A 65 9.17 -13.22 0.51
CA LEU A 65 9.26 -13.41 1.96
C LEU A 65 10.54 -14.17 2.29
N ASP A 66 11.39 -13.56 3.11
CA ASP A 66 12.57 -14.18 3.67
C ASP A 66 12.30 -14.55 5.13
N LEU A 67 12.62 -15.81 5.47
CA LEU A 67 12.60 -16.30 6.85
C LEU A 67 14.05 -16.60 7.25
N ASN A 68 14.56 -15.90 8.26
CA ASN A 68 15.90 -16.14 8.82
C ASN A 68 17.06 -16.04 7.81
N ASN A 69 16.99 -15.12 6.85
CA ASN A 69 17.99 -14.94 5.79
C ASN A 69 18.18 -16.16 4.86
N GLU A 70 17.24 -17.10 4.84
CA GLU A 70 17.14 -18.08 3.78
C GLU A 70 16.28 -17.52 2.64
N SER A 71 16.82 -17.58 1.42
CA SER A 71 16.30 -16.88 0.25
C SER A 71 14.87 -17.30 -0.12
N GLY A 72 13.93 -16.41 0.18
CA GLY A 72 12.86 -15.94 -0.69
C GLY A 72 11.83 -16.95 -1.13
N MET A 73 10.84 -17.25 -0.28
CA MET A 73 9.56 -17.75 -0.79
C MET A 73 8.94 -16.65 -1.65
N VAL A 74 9.01 -16.83 -2.97
CA VAL A 74 8.31 -15.97 -3.93
C VAL A 74 6.85 -16.36 -3.90
N THR A 75 5.97 -15.42 -3.57
CA THR A 75 4.53 -15.67 -3.65
C THR A 75 4.08 -15.58 -5.11
N SER A 76 3.13 -16.39 -5.55
CA SER A 76 2.51 -16.25 -6.88
C SER A 76 1.54 -15.07 -6.95
N ASN A 77 1.31 -14.40 -5.83
CA ASN A 77 0.39 -13.27 -5.74
C ASN A 77 1.12 -11.98 -6.08
N THR A 78 0.38 -10.98 -6.52
CA THR A 78 0.89 -9.62 -6.72
C THR A 78 0.31 -8.69 -5.66
N PHE A 79 1.09 -7.68 -5.30
CA PHE A 79 0.64 -6.56 -4.49
C PHE A 79 0.59 -5.32 -5.38
N THR A 80 -0.54 -4.63 -5.41
CA THR A 80 -0.72 -3.42 -6.24
C THR A 80 -0.79 -2.18 -5.36
N TYR A 81 0.12 -1.24 -5.60
CA TYR A 81 0.05 0.13 -5.08
C TYR A 81 -0.60 1.03 -6.12
N TRP A 82 -1.59 1.80 -5.67
CA TRP A 82 -2.19 2.89 -6.43
C TRP A 82 -1.59 4.19 -5.93
N ARG A 83 -1.27 5.10 -6.85
CA ARG A 83 -0.85 6.45 -6.46
C ARG A 83 -2.00 7.16 -5.73
N LEU A 84 -1.67 7.83 -4.64
CA LEU A 84 -2.67 8.59 -3.89
C LEU A 84 -3.11 9.82 -4.72
N PRO A 85 -4.41 10.16 -4.73
CA PRO A 85 -4.88 11.39 -5.37
C PRO A 85 -4.18 12.62 -4.78
N VAL A 86 -3.74 13.52 -5.64
CA VAL A 86 -3.15 14.81 -5.24
C VAL A 86 -4.16 15.90 -5.58
N LEU A 87 -4.51 16.75 -4.62
CA LEU A 87 -5.31 17.94 -4.86
C LEU A 87 -4.40 19.15 -4.94
N ASP A 88 -4.32 19.79 -6.10
CA ASP A 88 -3.48 20.96 -6.31
C ASP A 88 -4.23 22.25 -6.02
N SER A 89 -5.46 22.37 -6.52
CA SER A 89 -6.22 23.61 -6.39
C SER A 89 -7.73 23.45 -6.58
N LEU A 90 -8.45 24.49 -6.16
CA LEU A 90 -9.87 24.67 -6.42
C LEU A 90 -10.04 25.78 -7.46
N GLY A 91 -10.94 25.57 -8.43
CA GLY A 91 -11.26 26.55 -9.46
C GLY A 91 -11.94 27.81 -8.96
N VAL A 92 -12.45 27.80 -7.72
CA VAL A 92 -12.94 28.99 -7.03
C VAL A 92 -12.45 28.95 -5.57
N PRO A 93 -11.66 29.94 -5.11
CA PRO A 93 -11.10 29.92 -3.75
C PRO A 93 -12.10 30.36 -2.66
N ALA A 94 -13.28 30.88 -3.03
CA ALA A 94 -14.30 31.35 -2.11
C ALA A 94 -15.72 31.28 -2.71
N GLY A 95 -16.73 31.16 -1.86
CA GLY A 95 -18.14 31.19 -2.24
C GLY A 95 -19.02 31.86 -1.18
N PRO A 96 -20.32 32.09 -1.46
CA PRO A 96 -21.26 32.66 -0.51
C PRO A 96 -21.38 31.79 0.76
N LEU A 97 -21.59 32.43 1.92
CA LEU A 97 -21.76 31.72 3.20
C LEU A 97 -22.94 30.72 3.18
N VAL A 98 -23.93 30.98 2.33
CA VAL A 98 -25.12 30.14 2.13
C VAL A 98 -24.87 28.94 1.20
N GLY A 99 -23.68 28.81 0.62
CA GLY A 99 -23.32 27.75 -0.32
C GLY A 99 -23.87 27.96 -1.74
N GLY A 100 -23.89 26.88 -2.52
CA GLY A 100 -24.43 26.84 -3.90
C GLY A 100 -23.41 27.06 -5.02
N THR A 101 -22.13 27.27 -4.69
CA THR A 101 -21.05 27.37 -5.69
C THR A 101 -20.59 25.99 -6.11
N ASN A 102 -20.67 25.72 -7.41
CA ASN A 102 -20.02 24.55 -8.00
C ASN A 102 -18.51 24.77 -7.99
N LEU A 103 -17.78 23.83 -7.38
CA LEU A 103 -16.33 23.84 -7.37
C LEU A 103 -15.80 22.84 -8.39
N THR A 104 -14.84 23.29 -9.19
CA THR A 104 -13.99 22.40 -9.99
C THR A 104 -12.73 22.13 -9.17
N MET A 105 -12.37 20.87 -8.99
CA MET A 105 -11.13 20.47 -8.34
C MET A 105 -10.09 20.14 -9.41
N PHE A 106 -8.87 20.61 -9.22
CA PHE A 106 -7.73 20.28 -10.05
C PHE A 106 -6.72 19.50 -9.23
N GLY A 107 -6.18 18.46 -9.84
CA GLY A 107 -5.33 17.50 -9.17
C GLY A 107 -5.14 16.26 -10.03
N ASP A 108 -4.26 15.39 -9.58
CA ASP A 108 -3.85 14.19 -10.29
C ASP A 108 -4.34 12.91 -9.57
N PHE A 109 -4.37 11.81 -10.31
CA PHE A 109 -4.71 10.46 -9.81
C PHE A 109 -6.10 10.35 -9.15
N PHE A 110 -7.06 11.18 -9.58
CA PHE A 110 -8.47 10.96 -9.22
C PHE A 110 -8.98 9.68 -9.87
N LEU A 111 -9.34 8.69 -9.06
CA LEU A 111 -10.01 7.48 -9.53
C LEU A 111 -11.43 7.83 -10.01
N GLY A 112 -11.85 7.21 -11.11
CA GLY A 112 -13.22 7.33 -11.60
C GLY A 112 -14.18 6.69 -10.60
N SER A 113 -15.43 7.16 -10.56
CA SER A 113 -16.45 6.62 -9.64
C SER A 113 -16.80 5.13 -9.86
N GLY A 114 -16.20 4.47 -10.86
CA GLY A 114 -16.36 3.04 -11.13
C GLY A 114 -15.15 2.18 -10.74
N ASP A 115 -14.08 2.77 -10.21
CA ASP A 115 -12.81 2.09 -9.94
C ASP A 115 -12.63 1.67 -8.46
N ILE A 116 -13.72 1.56 -7.69
CA ILE A 116 -13.73 1.11 -6.27
C ILE A 116 -14.64 -0.08 -6.01
#